data_AF-A0AAN6ZNT8-F1
#
_entry.id   AF-A0AAN6ZNT8-F1
#
_cell.length_a   1.000
_cell.length_b   1.000
_cell.length_c   1.000
_cell.angle_alpha   90.00
_cell.angle_beta   90.00
_cell.angle_gamma   90.00
#
_symmetry.space_group_name_H-M   'P 1'
#
loop_
_entity.id
_entity.type
_entity.pdbx_description
1 polymer ?
#
loop_
_entity_poly.entity_id
_entity_poly.type
_entity_poly.pdbx_seq_one_letter_code
_entity_poly.pdbx_strand_id
1 'polypeptide(L)'
;MEPFTTHDLEKWREQWNTEMSHLPKDLQQPFPDPSQFKTATHMRNIIELLEQHDIACCIVGIKALCYYGAGRLCETIEFCVPTQQLEAANSIFSNGPASQNYTPWRGFNPVAEARLRCSLYHTFPRYRLNSEDDGALFDFYLVPSVDWRFECIPENFEYSAQCRLPYPKLQLFAQSLLERQNMSDIQDLVDGMDLTEEWGNEHLFGNETSPGAKDDYAHWVSNKNAQIRAALPDAVKNDPLTTILGTSLYELGDGPINFRENFNHLARTRQERIGPEYPPGTFVTKFRAKGSPDPRTEIRFDV
;
A
#
# COMPACT_ATOMS: atom_id res chain seq x y z
N MET A 1 -15.98 16.29 -11.31
CA MET A 1 -16.92 15.44 -10.56
C MET A 1 -17.50 16.28 -9.45
N GLU A 2 -18.75 16.01 -9.03
CA GLU A 2 -19.37 16.74 -7.91
C GLU A 2 -18.70 16.36 -6.57
N PRO A 3 -18.61 17.29 -5.60
CA PRO A 3 -18.05 17.01 -4.28
C PRO A 3 -18.87 15.95 -3.54
N PHE A 4 -18.20 15.16 -2.69
CA PHE A 4 -18.85 14.13 -1.86
C PHE A 4 -19.93 14.77 -0.97
N THR A 5 -21.17 14.36 -1.17
CA THR A 5 -22.34 14.91 -0.48
C THR A 5 -22.95 13.90 0.48
N THR A 6 -23.81 14.37 1.39
CA THR A 6 -24.67 13.51 2.22
C THR A 6 -25.52 12.56 1.36
N HIS A 7 -25.80 12.94 0.10
CA HIS A 7 -26.52 12.13 -0.87
C HIS A 7 -25.71 10.90 -1.35
N ASP A 8 -24.38 11.01 -1.46
CA ASP A 8 -23.51 9.88 -1.82
C ASP A 8 -23.47 8.83 -0.70
N LEU A 9 -23.46 9.26 0.57
CA LEU A 9 -23.56 8.38 1.73
C LEU A 9 -24.89 7.62 1.79
N GLU A 10 -26.00 8.28 1.46
CA GLU A 10 -27.33 7.65 1.42
C GLU A 10 -27.41 6.59 0.33
N LYS A 11 -26.90 6.89 -0.87
CA LYS A 11 -26.84 5.95 -1.99
C LYS A 11 -25.99 4.72 -1.65
N TRP A 12 -24.85 4.92 -0.98
CA TRP A 12 -24.00 3.83 -0.52
C TRP A 12 -24.63 3.03 0.61
N ARG A 13 -25.39 3.68 1.50
CA ARG A 13 -26.17 3.00 2.55
C ARG A 13 -27.28 2.12 1.97
N GLU A 14 -28.01 2.60 0.98
CA GLU A 14 -29.01 1.79 0.28
C GLU A 14 -28.40 0.58 -0.41
N GLN A 15 -27.28 0.77 -1.10
CA GLN A 15 -26.57 -0.31 -1.77
C GLN A 15 -26.03 -1.36 -0.77
N TRP A 16 -25.37 -0.92 0.32
CA TRP A 16 -24.90 -1.82 1.38
C TRP A 16 -26.04 -2.60 2.03
N ASN A 17 -27.14 -1.93 2.37
CA ASN A 17 -28.30 -2.59 2.96
C ASN A 17 -28.89 -3.64 2.02
N THR A 18 -28.88 -3.38 0.71
CA THR A 18 -29.32 -4.35 -0.30
C THR A 18 -28.39 -5.56 -0.32
N GLU A 19 -27.08 -5.35 -0.38
CA GLU A 19 -26.07 -6.43 -0.37
C GLU A 19 -26.14 -7.26 0.92
N MET A 20 -26.21 -6.63 2.09
CA MET A 20 -26.32 -7.30 3.39
C MET A 20 -27.64 -8.07 3.55
N SER A 21 -28.74 -7.60 2.93
CA SER A 21 -30.03 -8.28 3.03
C SER A 21 -30.03 -9.70 2.45
N HIS A 22 -29.08 -10.00 1.56
CA HIS A 22 -28.91 -11.32 0.94
C HIS A 22 -28.05 -12.28 1.77
N LEU A 23 -27.38 -11.80 2.83
CA LEU A 23 -26.53 -12.61 3.70
C LEU A 23 -27.32 -13.19 4.89
N PRO A 24 -26.94 -14.38 5.40
CA PRO A 24 -27.41 -14.91 6.69
C PRO A 24 -27.26 -13.89 7.82
N LYS A 25 -28.22 -13.83 8.76
CA LYS A 25 -28.27 -12.80 9.82
C LYS A 25 -27.00 -12.69 10.66
N ASP A 26 -26.31 -13.81 10.86
CA ASP A 26 -25.04 -13.92 11.60
C ASP A 26 -23.83 -13.37 10.82
N LEU A 27 -23.98 -13.15 9.51
CA LEU A 27 -22.97 -12.57 8.63
C LEU A 27 -23.31 -11.13 8.19
N GLN A 28 -24.49 -10.62 8.55
CA GLN A 28 -24.88 -9.24 8.26
C GLN A 28 -24.05 -8.27 9.10
N GLN A 29 -23.41 -7.31 8.43
CA GLN A 29 -22.63 -6.27 9.08
C GLN A 29 -23.39 -4.93 9.09
N PRO A 30 -23.29 -4.15 10.17
CA PRO A 30 -23.89 -2.81 10.21
C PRO A 30 -23.27 -1.93 9.13
N PHE A 31 -24.03 -0.94 8.64
CA PHE A 31 -23.46 0.08 7.75
C PHE A 31 -22.28 0.78 8.44
N PRO A 32 -21.10 0.81 7.82
CA PRO A 32 -19.92 1.23 8.56
C PRO A 32 -19.80 2.72 8.79
N ASP A 33 -18.79 3.05 9.59
CA ASP A 33 -18.59 4.39 10.11
C ASP A 33 -18.43 5.38 8.95
N PRO A 34 -19.25 6.46 8.91
CA PRO A 34 -19.05 7.63 8.06
C PRO A 34 -17.60 8.11 7.91
N SER A 35 -16.76 7.94 8.95
CA SER A 35 -15.34 8.31 8.93
C SER A 35 -14.52 7.58 7.85
N GLN A 36 -14.86 6.34 7.51
CA GLN A 36 -14.16 5.56 6.47
C GLN A 36 -14.41 6.15 5.07
N PHE A 37 -15.60 6.71 4.87
CA PHE A 37 -15.92 7.44 3.65
C PHE A 37 -15.23 8.81 3.57
N LYS A 38 -14.93 9.44 4.72
CA LYS A 38 -14.11 10.66 4.75
C LYS A 38 -12.70 10.38 4.25
N THR A 39 -12.07 9.30 4.72
CA THR A 39 -10.74 8.88 4.21
C THR A 39 -10.77 8.64 2.70
N ALA A 40 -11.77 7.90 2.18
CA ALA A 40 -11.94 7.69 0.74
C ALA A 40 -12.14 9.00 -0.05
N THR A 41 -12.87 9.95 0.53
CA THR A 41 -13.08 11.29 -0.04
C THR A 41 -11.79 12.09 -0.08
N HIS A 42 -11.02 12.13 1.01
CA HIS A 42 -9.72 12.80 1.04
C HIS A 42 -8.74 12.18 0.05
N MET A 43 -8.73 10.85 -0.07
CA MET A 43 -7.90 10.17 -1.08
C MET A 43 -8.29 10.59 -2.49
N ARG A 44 -9.59 10.60 -2.81
CA ARG A 44 -10.09 11.04 -4.11
C ARG A 44 -9.70 12.49 -4.42
N ASN A 45 -9.87 13.39 -3.45
CA ASN A 45 -9.51 14.80 -3.63
C ASN A 45 -8.02 14.98 -3.97
N ILE A 46 -7.14 14.20 -3.33
CA ILE A 46 -5.69 14.20 -3.64
C ILE A 46 -5.43 13.67 -5.05
N ILE A 47 -6.08 12.57 -5.43
CA ILE A 47 -5.95 11.97 -6.77
C ILE A 47 -6.41 12.97 -7.85
N GLU A 48 -7.61 13.52 -7.72
CA GLU A 48 -8.16 14.49 -8.68
C GLU A 48 -7.28 15.74 -8.81
N LEU A 49 -6.70 16.20 -7.70
CA LEU A 49 -5.78 17.34 -7.70
C LEU A 49 -4.47 17.02 -8.45
N LEU A 50 -3.92 15.82 -8.29
CA LEU A 50 -2.75 15.37 -9.03
C LEU A 50 -3.07 15.20 -10.53
N GLU A 51 -4.22 14.62 -10.86
CA GLU A 51 -4.70 14.45 -12.23
C GLU A 51 -4.91 15.79 -12.96
N GLN A 52 -5.41 16.82 -12.26
CA GLN A 52 -5.54 18.18 -12.81
C GLN A 52 -4.20 18.81 -13.22
N HIS A 53 -3.08 18.26 -12.73
CA HIS A 53 -1.72 18.68 -13.08
C HIS A 53 -0.99 17.64 -13.95
N ASP A 54 -1.73 16.73 -14.59
CA ASP A 54 -1.21 15.67 -15.45
C ASP A 54 -0.25 14.71 -14.71
N ILE A 55 -0.44 14.53 -13.40
CA ILE A 55 0.32 13.61 -12.56
C ILE A 55 -0.53 12.38 -12.28
N ALA A 56 -0.21 11.27 -12.94
CA ALA A 56 -0.81 9.98 -12.62
C ALA A 56 -0.38 9.54 -11.21
N CYS A 57 -1.29 8.94 -10.46
CA CYS A 57 -0.95 8.33 -9.19
C CYS A 57 -1.81 7.09 -8.88
N CYS A 58 -1.27 6.20 -8.04
CA CYS A 58 -2.03 5.10 -7.46
C CYS A 58 -1.70 4.93 -5.98
N ILE A 59 -2.62 4.31 -5.26
CA ILE A 59 -2.47 4.03 -3.84
C ILE A 59 -1.65 2.74 -3.67
N VAL A 60 -0.57 2.82 -2.91
CA VAL A 60 0.33 1.69 -2.59
C VAL A 60 0.38 1.44 -1.07
N GLY A 61 1.33 0.65 -0.59
CA GLY A 61 1.53 0.42 0.84
C GLY A 61 0.43 -0.41 1.49
N ILE A 62 0.21 -0.16 2.78
CA ILE A 62 -0.78 -0.87 3.59
C ILE A 62 -2.19 -0.72 2.99
N LYS A 63 -2.51 0.47 2.46
CA LYS A 63 -3.84 0.70 1.90
C LYS A 63 -4.13 -0.17 0.68
N ALA A 64 -3.13 -0.44 -0.16
CA ALA A 64 -3.25 -1.39 -1.26
C ALA A 64 -3.40 -2.84 -0.77
N LEU A 65 -2.68 -3.23 0.30
CA LEU A 65 -2.88 -4.55 0.93
C LEU A 65 -4.32 -4.71 1.44
N CYS A 66 -4.89 -3.68 2.07
CA CYS A 66 -6.29 -3.70 2.53
C CYS A 66 -7.27 -3.87 1.37
N TYR A 67 -7.03 -3.16 0.25
CA TYR A 67 -7.80 -3.35 -0.99
C TYR A 67 -7.74 -4.80 -1.49
N TYR A 68 -6.56 -5.44 -1.41
CA TYR A 68 -6.35 -6.83 -1.77
C TYR A 68 -6.63 -7.83 -0.64
N GLY A 69 -7.39 -7.44 0.37
CA GLY A 69 -7.95 -8.39 1.31
C GLY A 69 -7.27 -8.47 2.67
N ALA A 70 -6.13 -7.81 2.88
CA ALA A 70 -5.38 -7.89 4.13
C ALA A 70 -6.07 -7.13 5.26
N GLY A 71 -6.09 -7.71 6.47
CA GLY A 71 -6.61 -7.07 7.67
C GLY A 71 -5.52 -6.29 8.40
N ARG A 72 -5.15 -5.11 7.90
CA ARG A 72 -4.10 -4.24 8.47
C ARG A 72 -4.65 -2.87 8.82
N LEU A 73 -4.20 -2.32 9.96
CA LEU A 73 -4.45 -0.92 10.29
C LEU A 73 -3.59 -0.02 9.40
N CYS A 74 -4.22 0.92 8.71
CA CYS A 74 -3.56 1.86 7.82
C CYS A 74 -3.51 3.26 8.44
N GLU A 75 -2.39 3.62 9.06
CA GLU A 75 -2.22 4.92 9.74
C GLU A 75 -1.78 6.05 8.80
N THR A 76 -1.24 5.74 7.62
CA THR A 76 -0.77 6.73 6.66
C THR A 76 -0.99 6.22 5.24
N ILE A 77 -1.54 7.07 4.38
CA ILE A 77 -1.82 6.74 2.98
C ILE A 77 -0.57 7.00 2.13
N GLU A 78 -0.34 6.17 1.11
CA GLU A 78 0.82 6.30 0.24
C GLU A 78 0.36 6.47 -1.20
N PHE A 79 0.61 7.65 -1.77
CA PHE A 79 0.35 7.94 -3.17
C PHE A 79 1.65 7.79 -3.96
N CYS A 80 1.71 6.72 -4.75
CA CYS A 80 2.80 6.50 -5.69
C CYS A 80 2.65 7.45 -6.88
N VAL A 81 3.69 8.19 -7.21
CA VAL A 81 3.75 9.11 -8.37
C VAL A 81 4.98 8.80 -9.22
N PRO A 82 4.98 9.09 -10.53
CA PRO A 82 6.18 8.98 -11.37
C PRO A 82 7.36 9.70 -10.72
N THR A 83 8.50 9.02 -10.57
CA THR A 83 9.69 9.58 -9.90
C THR A 83 10.08 10.95 -10.44
N GLN A 84 9.99 11.15 -11.76
CA GLN A 84 10.35 12.38 -12.45
C GLN A 84 9.39 13.53 -12.14
N GLN A 85 8.18 13.23 -11.67
CA GLN A 85 7.14 14.20 -11.31
C GLN A 85 7.01 14.39 -9.80
N LEU A 86 7.84 13.73 -8.96
CA LEU A 86 7.76 13.83 -7.51
C LEU A 86 7.87 15.29 -7.02
N GLU A 87 8.80 16.08 -7.58
CA GLU A 87 8.96 17.49 -7.22
C GLU A 87 7.77 18.36 -7.65
N ALA A 88 7.19 18.06 -8.82
CA ALA A 88 5.99 18.74 -9.29
C ALA A 88 4.79 18.43 -8.38
N ALA A 89 4.59 17.15 -8.03
CA ALA A 89 3.57 16.71 -7.09
C ALA A 89 3.76 17.37 -5.71
N ASN A 90 5.00 17.39 -5.20
CA ASN A 90 5.36 18.03 -3.95
C ASN A 90 5.04 19.54 -3.95
N SER A 91 5.28 20.23 -5.07
CA SER A 91 5.05 21.67 -5.20
C SER A 91 3.58 22.05 -5.07
N ILE A 92 2.65 21.19 -5.50
CA ILE A 92 1.20 21.40 -5.38
C ILE A 92 0.79 21.58 -3.91
N PHE A 93 1.34 20.75 -3.01
CA PHE A 93 0.98 20.75 -1.59
C PHE A 93 1.85 21.69 -0.74
N SER A 94 3.12 21.89 -1.09
CA SER A 94 4.02 22.75 -0.32
C SER A 94 3.81 24.23 -0.61
N ASN A 95 3.59 24.60 -1.88
CA ASN A 95 3.56 25.99 -2.33
C ASN A 95 2.33 26.35 -3.19
N GLY A 96 1.55 25.35 -3.60
CA GLY A 96 0.36 25.52 -4.44
C GLY A 96 -0.92 25.81 -3.64
N PRO A 97 -2.08 25.91 -4.32
CA PRO A 97 -3.37 26.18 -3.68
C PRO A 97 -3.73 25.19 -2.56
N ALA A 98 -3.23 23.96 -2.64
CA ALA A 98 -3.48 22.93 -1.66
C ALA A 98 -2.72 23.14 -0.33
N SER A 99 -1.71 24.02 -0.28
CA SER A 99 -0.96 24.30 0.96
C SER A 99 -1.81 24.92 2.08
N GLN A 100 -3.00 25.44 1.74
CA GLN A 100 -3.97 25.92 2.73
C GLN A 100 -4.65 24.75 3.45
N ASN A 101 -4.82 23.63 2.76
CA ASN A 101 -5.52 22.45 3.26
C ASN A 101 -4.58 21.39 3.82
N TYR A 102 -3.28 21.44 3.50
CA TYR A 102 -2.31 20.44 3.91
C TYR A 102 -1.04 21.08 4.46
N THR A 103 -0.61 20.62 5.63
CA THR A 103 0.64 21.06 6.26
C THR A 103 1.73 19.99 6.07
N PRO A 104 2.96 20.38 5.68
CA PRO A 104 4.10 19.48 5.70
C PRO A 104 4.26 18.82 7.08
N TRP A 105 4.32 17.49 7.09
CA TRP A 105 4.33 16.70 8.31
C TRP A 105 5.58 15.82 8.34
N ARG A 106 6.32 15.84 9.45
CA ARG A 106 7.57 15.08 9.59
C ARG A 106 7.38 13.75 10.34
N GLY A 107 6.16 13.40 10.70
CA GLY A 107 5.91 12.29 11.63
C GLY A 107 6.29 12.65 13.06
N PHE A 108 5.98 11.74 13.99
CA PHE A 108 6.32 11.91 15.40
C PHE A 108 7.81 11.63 15.68
N ASN A 109 8.44 10.77 14.88
CA ASN A 109 9.85 10.40 15.07
C ASN A 109 10.57 10.09 13.73
N PRO A 110 11.07 11.13 13.03
CA PRO A 110 11.79 10.97 11.76
C PRO A 110 13.01 10.04 11.84
N VAL A 111 13.66 10.00 13.02
CA VAL A 111 14.85 9.16 13.24
C VAL A 111 14.46 7.69 13.36
N ALA A 112 13.28 7.38 13.90
CA ALA A 112 12.77 6.00 13.92
C ALA A 112 12.42 5.51 12.51
N GLU A 113 11.80 6.36 11.69
CA GLU A 113 11.50 6.01 10.29
C GLU A 113 12.78 5.76 9.46
N ALA A 114 13.85 6.51 9.72
CA ALA A 114 15.15 6.28 9.09
C ALA A 114 15.84 4.97 9.52
N ARG A 115 15.38 4.33 10.62
CA ARG A 115 15.85 3.00 11.05
C ARG A 115 15.07 1.85 10.40
N LEU A 116 14.00 2.14 9.64
CA LEU A 116 13.26 1.11 8.93
C LEU A 116 14.14 0.51 7.83
N ARG A 117 14.24 -0.82 7.83
CA ARG A 117 15.04 -1.55 6.85
C ARG A 117 14.50 -1.31 5.43
N CYS A 118 15.41 -1.16 4.47
CA CYS A 118 15.14 -0.94 3.05
C CYS A 118 14.35 0.34 2.73
N SER A 119 14.18 1.26 3.69
CA SER A 119 13.25 2.38 3.58
C SER A 119 13.94 3.70 3.24
N LEU A 120 13.22 4.56 2.51
CA LEU A 120 13.57 5.97 2.28
C LEU A 120 12.42 6.91 2.68
N TYR A 121 11.41 6.42 3.41
CA TYR A 121 10.19 7.19 3.70
C TYR A 121 10.47 8.48 4.46
N HIS A 122 11.49 8.50 5.33
CA HIS A 122 11.91 9.71 6.05
C HIS A 122 12.42 10.83 5.13
N THR A 123 12.68 10.52 3.85
CA THR A 123 13.11 11.49 2.82
C THR A 123 11.96 11.97 1.94
N PHE A 124 10.82 11.27 1.94
CA PHE A 124 9.73 11.56 1.03
C PHE A 124 8.85 12.70 1.54
N PRO A 125 8.24 13.49 0.65
CA PRO A 125 7.24 14.46 1.05
C PRO A 125 6.09 13.79 1.80
N ARG A 126 5.76 14.34 2.97
CA ARG A 126 4.66 13.88 3.81
C ARG A 126 3.85 15.07 4.26
N TYR A 127 2.54 14.90 4.28
CA TYR A 127 1.57 15.94 4.56
C TYR A 127 0.51 15.43 5.51
N ARG A 128 -0.07 16.37 6.25
CA ARG A 128 -1.23 16.16 7.11
C ARG A 128 -2.34 17.11 6.67
N LEU A 129 -3.58 16.63 6.62
CA LEU A 129 -4.75 17.46 6.37
C LEU A 129 -4.98 18.44 7.54
N ASN A 130 -5.18 19.71 7.22
CA ASN A 130 -5.53 20.78 8.14
C ASN A 130 -7.04 20.74 8.43
N SER A 131 -7.51 19.78 9.21
CA SER A 131 -8.90 19.74 9.67
C SER A 131 -8.95 19.78 11.18
N GLU A 132 -9.61 20.80 11.75
CA GLU A 132 -9.84 20.93 13.19
C GLU A 132 -11.08 20.13 13.65
N ASP A 133 -12.00 19.83 12.74
CA ASP A 133 -13.33 19.31 13.06
C ASP A 133 -13.42 17.78 13.22
N ASP A 134 -12.42 17.02 12.72
CA ASP A 134 -12.63 15.59 12.46
C ASP A 134 -11.85 14.61 13.34
N GLY A 135 -10.95 15.06 14.22
CA GLY A 135 -10.27 14.23 15.23
C GLY A 135 -9.39 13.08 14.70
N ALA A 136 -9.54 12.66 13.44
CA ALA A 136 -8.77 11.64 12.77
C ALA A 136 -7.66 12.31 11.95
N LEU A 137 -6.42 11.98 12.29
CA LEU A 137 -5.25 12.45 11.55
C LEU A 137 -5.23 11.80 10.17
N PHE A 138 -5.44 12.58 9.10
CA PHE A 138 -5.21 12.12 7.74
C PHE A 138 -3.80 12.50 7.30
N ASP A 139 -2.90 11.53 7.34
CA ASP A 139 -1.51 11.66 6.90
C ASP A 139 -1.30 10.94 5.58
N PHE A 140 -0.49 11.50 4.70
CA PHE A 140 -0.08 10.81 3.49
C PHE A 140 1.35 11.12 3.06
N TYR A 141 1.93 10.16 2.33
CA TYR A 141 3.18 10.31 1.59
C TYR A 141 2.92 10.50 0.10
N LEU A 142 3.79 11.28 -0.54
CA LEU A 142 4.08 11.15 -1.96
C LEU A 142 5.32 10.27 -2.10
N VAL A 143 5.17 9.10 -2.69
CA VAL A 143 6.27 8.13 -2.83
C VAL A 143 6.68 8.02 -4.31
N PRO A 144 7.98 8.07 -4.65
CA PRO A 144 8.42 7.92 -6.02
C PRO A 144 8.28 6.49 -6.51
N SER A 145 7.81 6.32 -7.74
CA SER A 145 7.52 5.02 -8.34
C SER A 145 8.74 4.09 -8.47
N VAL A 146 9.94 4.68 -8.61
CA VAL A 146 11.22 3.92 -8.61
C VAL A 146 11.46 3.21 -7.29
N ASP A 147 10.99 3.79 -6.17
CA ASP A 147 11.10 3.16 -4.86
C ASP A 147 10.22 1.91 -4.81
N TRP A 148 9.00 2.04 -5.33
CA TRP A 148 8.03 0.97 -5.44
C TRP A 148 8.34 -0.05 -6.54
N ARG A 149 9.47 0.09 -7.26
CA ARG A 149 9.83 -0.71 -8.45
C ARG A 149 8.63 -0.94 -9.38
N PHE A 150 7.84 0.10 -9.54
CA PHE A 150 6.56 0.09 -10.22
C PHE A 150 6.52 1.27 -11.18
N GLU A 151 5.99 1.07 -12.37
CA GLU A 151 5.77 2.14 -13.32
C GLU A 151 4.39 2.74 -13.07
N CYS A 152 4.37 3.97 -12.54
CA CYS A 152 3.14 4.64 -12.13
C CYS A 152 2.46 5.31 -13.33
N ILE A 153 1.78 4.49 -14.14
CA ILE A 153 1.01 4.92 -15.31
C ILE A 153 -0.41 4.35 -15.28
N PRO A 154 -1.42 5.04 -15.86
CA PRO A 154 -2.81 4.61 -15.82
C PRO A 154 -3.06 3.18 -16.31
N GLU A 155 -2.30 2.71 -17.29
CA GLU A 155 -2.38 1.36 -17.86
C GLU A 155 -2.07 0.26 -16.83
N ASN A 156 -1.32 0.60 -15.78
CA ASN A 156 -0.93 -0.31 -14.71
C ASN A 156 -1.90 -0.29 -13.53
N PHE A 157 -2.97 0.53 -13.58
CA PHE A 157 -3.93 0.64 -12.50
C PHE A 157 -5.14 -0.28 -12.71
N GLU A 158 -5.72 -0.71 -11.60
CA GLU A 158 -7.11 -1.14 -11.49
C GLU A 158 -7.83 -0.21 -10.51
N TYR A 159 -9.15 -0.06 -10.68
CA TYR A 159 -9.92 0.90 -9.91
C TYR A 159 -10.88 0.17 -8.97
N SER A 160 -10.90 0.57 -7.70
CA SER A 160 -11.90 0.02 -6.77
C SER A 160 -13.31 0.29 -7.28
N ALA A 161 -14.19 -0.70 -7.13
CA ALA A 161 -15.53 -0.64 -7.70
C ALA A 161 -16.36 0.52 -7.13
N GLN A 162 -16.18 0.82 -5.84
CA GLN A 162 -17.02 1.77 -5.09
C GLN A 162 -16.47 3.20 -5.18
N CYS A 163 -15.19 3.36 -4.85
CA CYS A 163 -14.59 4.68 -4.71
C CYS A 163 -13.79 5.08 -5.95
N ARG A 164 -13.67 4.23 -6.98
CA ARG A 164 -12.88 4.52 -8.19
C ARG A 164 -11.46 4.97 -7.84
N LEU A 165 -10.88 4.41 -6.78
CA LEU A 165 -9.52 4.72 -6.37
C LEU A 165 -8.55 3.85 -7.18
N PRO A 166 -7.48 4.42 -7.74
CA PRO A 166 -6.48 3.68 -8.50
C PRO A 166 -5.56 2.89 -7.56
N TYR A 167 -5.44 1.59 -7.82
CA TYR A 167 -4.49 0.68 -7.19
C TYR A 167 -3.61 0.02 -8.27
N PRO A 168 -2.35 -0.32 -8.00
CA PRO A 168 -1.54 -1.08 -8.96
C PRO A 168 -2.18 -2.45 -9.20
N LYS A 169 -2.34 -2.89 -10.45
CA LYS A 169 -2.85 -4.24 -10.77
C LYS A 169 -2.18 -5.32 -9.92
N LEU A 170 -2.95 -6.30 -9.46
CA LEU A 170 -2.50 -7.33 -8.51
C LEU A 170 -1.13 -7.93 -8.82
N GLN A 171 -0.91 -8.37 -10.07
CA GLN A 171 0.36 -8.99 -10.48
C GLN A 171 1.56 -8.03 -10.40
N LEU A 172 1.35 -6.75 -10.73
CA LEU A 172 2.38 -5.72 -10.65
C LEU A 172 2.68 -5.36 -9.19
N PHE A 173 1.65 -5.30 -8.35
CA PHE A 173 1.81 -5.06 -6.92
C PHE A 173 2.58 -6.21 -6.25
N ALA A 174 2.19 -7.46 -6.52
CA ALA A 174 2.86 -8.66 -6.01
C ALA A 174 4.33 -8.72 -6.44
N GLN A 175 4.62 -8.45 -7.72
CA GLN A 175 5.99 -8.35 -8.23
C GLN A 175 6.80 -7.28 -7.48
N SER A 176 6.25 -6.08 -7.33
CA SER A 176 6.91 -4.97 -6.60
C SER A 176 7.26 -5.38 -5.17
N LEU A 177 6.33 -6.02 -4.44
CA LEU A 177 6.57 -6.44 -3.06
C LEU A 177 7.67 -7.51 -2.95
N LEU A 178 7.70 -8.47 -3.89
CA LEU A 178 8.77 -9.48 -3.97
C LEU A 178 10.13 -8.85 -4.21
N GLU A 179 10.24 -7.95 -5.19
CA GLU A 179 11.51 -7.34 -5.59
C GLU A 179 12.00 -6.32 -4.55
N ARG A 180 11.09 -5.68 -3.80
CA ARG A 180 11.42 -4.87 -2.62
C ARG A 180 11.81 -5.69 -1.40
N GLN A 181 11.77 -7.03 -1.49
CA GLN A 181 12.05 -7.97 -0.40
C GLN A 181 11.18 -7.73 0.83
N ASN A 182 9.96 -7.21 0.63
CA ASN A 182 9.04 -6.90 1.71
C ASN A 182 8.20 -8.13 2.07
N MET A 183 8.86 -9.11 2.68
CA MET A 183 8.32 -10.46 2.90
C MET A 183 7.01 -10.47 3.69
N SER A 184 6.86 -9.57 4.66
CA SER A 184 5.63 -9.44 5.45
C SER A 184 4.45 -8.96 4.61
N ASP A 185 4.67 -7.98 3.73
CA ASP A 185 3.60 -7.42 2.91
C ASP A 185 3.20 -8.36 1.77
N ILE A 186 4.14 -9.06 1.13
CA ILE A 186 3.78 -10.09 0.13
C ILE A 186 3.06 -11.28 0.80
N GLN A 187 3.43 -11.65 2.03
CA GLN A 187 2.70 -12.66 2.78
C GLN A 187 1.26 -12.23 3.04
N ASP A 188 1.06 -11.00 3.50
CA ASP A 188 -0.28 -10.47 3.75
C ASP A 188 -1.10 -10.33 2.44
N LEU A 189 -0.46 -10.03 1.31
CA LEU A 189 -1.10 -10.05 0.00
C LEU A 189 -1.53 -11.47 -0.41
N VAL A 190 -0.66 -12.47 -0.24
CA VAL A 190 -0.97 -13.88 -0.48
C VAL A 190 -2.15 -14.33 0.38
N ASP A 191 -2.17 -13.94 1.65
CA ASP A 191 -3.27 -14.27 2.55
C ASP A 191 -4.56 -13.52 2.18
N GLY A 192 -4.47 -12.24 1.82
CA GLY A 192 -5.63 -11.42 1.45
C GLY A 192 -6.32 -11.90 0.17
N MET A 193 -5.55 -12.30 -0.84
CA MET A 193 -6.09 -12.76 -2.12
C MET A 193 -6.24 -14.28 -2.24
N ASP A 194 -5.78 -15.05 -1.24
CA ASP A 194 -5.66 -16.52 -1.30
C ASP A 194 -4.85 -16.98 -2.53
N LEU A 195 -3.68 -16.34 -2.75
CA LEU A 195 -2.84 -16.65 -3.90
C LEU A 195 -2.24 -18.06 -3.78
N THR A 196 -2.16 -18.75 -4.92
CA THR A 196 -1.61 -20.11 -5.02
C THR A 196 -0.29 -20.13 -5.78
N GLU A 197 0.45 -21.23 -5.68
CA GLU A 197 1.67 -21.43 -6.47
C GLU A 197 1.36 -21.40 -7.97
N GLU A 198 0.22 -21.96 -8.39
CA GLU A 198 -0.25 -21.95 -9.78
C GLU A 198 -0.46 -20.51 -10.27
N TRP A 199 -1.13 -19.68 -9.47
CA TRP A 199 -1.30 -18.26 -9.78
C TRP A 199 0.06 -17.56 -9.92
N GLY A 200 1.00 -17.80 -9.02
CA GLY A 200 2.35 -17.24 -9.11
C GLY A 200 3.08 -17.65 -10.40
N ASN A 201 2.98 -18.94 -10.77
CA ASN A 201 3.59 -19.44 -11.99
C ASN A 201 2.98 -18.81 -13.25
N GLU A 202 1.65 -18.59 -13.27
CA GLU A 202 0.94 -18.00 -14.41
C GLU A 202 1.21 -16.49 -14.55
N HIS A 203 1.20 -15.75 -13.43
CA HIS A 203 1.18 -14.28 -13.46
C HIS A 203 2.52 -13.62 -13.14
N LEU A 204 3.38 -14.27 -12.36
CA LEU A 204 4.65 -13.69 -11.92
C LEU A 204 5.86 -14.35 -12.60
N PHE A 205 5.80 -15.64 -12.91
CA PHE A 205 7.01 -16.39 -13.24
C PHE A 205 6.91 -17.14 -14.59
N GLY A 206 6.89 -16.38 -15.69
CA GLY A 206 6.81 -16.95 -17.03
C GLY A 206 7.04 -15.99 -18.20
N ASN A 207 7.38 -14.74 -17.93
CA ASN A 207 7.50 -13.69 -18.95
C ASN A 207 8.74 -12.80 -18.71
N GLU A 208 9.05 -11.92 -19.66
CA GLU A 208 10.15 -10.94 -19.58
C GLU A 208 10.00 -9.96 -18.40
N THR A 209 8.78 -9.85 -17.85
CA THR A 209 8.49 -9.05 -16.66
C THR A 209 8.61 -9.84 -15.37
N SER A 210 9.13 -11.07 -15.37
CA SER A 210 9.24 -11.86 -14.12
C SER A 210 10.11 -11.15 -13.07
N PRO A 211 9.86 -11.35 -11.76
CA PRO A 211 10.69 -10.79 -10.72
C PRO A 211 12.18 -11.09 -10.92
N GLY A 212 13.00 -10.04 -10.96
CA GLY A 212 14.44 -10.16 -11.20
C GLY A 212 14.87 -10.50 -12.64
N ALA A 213 13.92 -10.67 -13.58
CA ALA A 213 14.25 -10.93 -14.99
C ALA A 213 14.78 -9.68 -15.73
N LYS A 214 14.50 -8.49 -15.21
CA LYS A 214 15.15 -7.27 -15.68
C LYS A 214 16.62 -7.33 -15.26
N ASP A 215 17.53 -7.21 -16.23
CA ASP A 215 18.98 -7.06 -16.01
C ASP A 215 19.35 -5.90 -15.06
N ASP A 216 18.37 -5.02 -14.78
CA ASP A 216 18.49 -3.90 -13.88
C ASP A 216 18.31 -4.22 -12.39
N TYR A 217 17.89 -5.42 -11.98
CA TYR A 217 17.52 -5.66 -10.57
C TYR A 217 18.71 -5.44 -9.61
N ALA A 218 19.86 -6.05 -9.91
CA ALA A 218 21.08 -5.84 -9.12
C ALA A 218 21.53 -4.37 -9.13
N HIS A 219 21.34 -3.68 -10.27
CA HIS A 219 21.67 -2.27 -10.40
C HIS A 219 20.73 -1.39 -9.56
N TRP A 220 19.43 -1.71 -9.55
CA TRP A 220 18.44 -1.06 -8.71
C TRP A 220 18.73 -1.26 -7.23
N VAL A 221 19.04 -2.50 -6.80
CA VAL A 221 19.43 -2.79 -5.40
C VAL A 221 20.65 -1.97 -5.00
N SER A 222 21.70 -1.95 -5.85
CA SER A 222 22.91 -1.16 -5.60
C SER A 222 22.60 0.33 -5.47
N ASN A 223 21.81 0.90 -6.39
CA ASN A 223 21.43 2.31 -6.37
C ASN A 223 20.56 2.66 -5.16
N LYS A 224 19.64 1.79 -4.78
CA LYS A 224 18.76 1.96 -3.62
C LYS A 224 19.56 1.89 -2.32
N ASN A 225 20.49 0.94 -2.19
CA ASN A 225 21.39 0.85 -1.03
C ASN A 225 22.34 2.05 -0.94
N ALA A 226 22.82 2.58 -2.07
CA ALA A 226 23.59 3.83 -2.08
C ALA A 226 22.78 5.03 -1.59
N GLN A 227 21.52 5.15 -2.03
CA GLN A 227 20.60 6.20 -1.56
C GLN A 227 20.30 6.08 -0.07
N ILE A 228 20.04 4.86 0.43
CA ILE A 228 19.81 4.60 1.87
C ILE A 228 21.01 5.09 2.67
N ARG A 229 22.23 4.65 2.33
CA ARG A 229 23.47 5.07 3.02
C ARG A 229 23.65 6.59 3.03
N ALA A 230 23.36 7.26 1.92
CA ALA A 230 23.45 8.71 1.81
C ALA A 230 22.41 9.41 2.70
N ALA A 231 21.19 8.87 2.75
CA ALA A 231 20.04 9.45 3.45
C ALA A 231 19.99 9.17 4.96
N LEU A 232 20.86 8.31 5.51
CA LEU A 232 20.89 8.03 6.94
C LEU A 232 21.26 9.29 7.75
N PRO A 233 20.46 9.69 8.75
CA PRO A 233 20.80 10.78 9.66
C PRO A 233 22.05 10.46 10.50
N ASP A 234 22.80 11.48 10.90
CA ASP A 234 24.00 11.30 11.74
C ASP A 234 23.69 10.59 13.07
N ALA A 235 22.51 10.82 13.65
CA ALA A 235 22.05 10.13 14.84
C ALA A 235 21.92 8.61 14.65
N VAL A 236 21.61 8.15 13.42
CA VAL A 236 21.53 6.72 13.08
C VAL A 236 22.91 6.18 12.70
N LYS A 237 23.71 6.96 11.96
CA LYS A 237 25.09 6.58 11.59
C LYS A 237 25.99 6.38 12.81
N ASN A 238 25.84 7.24 13.81
CA ASN A 238 26.62 7.20 15.06
C ASN A 238 26.00 6.31 16.14
N ASP A 239 24.91 5.59 15.83
CA ASP A 239 24.30 4.64 16.75
C ASP A 239 25.26 3.47 17.03
N PRO A 240 25.40 3.01 18.30
CA PRO A 240 26.28 1.89 18.62
C PRO A 240 25.97 0.62 17.81
N LEU A 241 24.71 0.34 17.50
CA LEU A 241 24.33 -0.82 16.69
C LEU A 241 24.81 -0.67 15.25
N THR A 242 24.66 0.51 14.65
CA THR A 242 25.18 0.80 13.31
C THR A 242 26.70 0.73 13.27
N THR A 243 27.38 1.13 14.34
CA THR A 243 28.85 1.05 14.44
C THR A 243 29.34 -0.41 14.47
N ILE A 244 28.59 -1.29 15.13
CA ILE A 244 28.94 -2.72 15.26
C ILE A 244 28.55 -3.53 14.03
N LEU A 245 27.34 -3.30 13.50
CA LEU A 245 26.75 -4.12 12.43
C LEU A 245 26.92 -3.52 11.03
N GLY A 246 27.32 -2.25 10.94
CA GLY A 246 27.38 -1.50 9.69
C GLY A 246 26.01 -0.98 9.22
N THR A 247 26.02 -0.22 8.13
CA THR A 247 24.79 0.31 7.50
C THR A 247 23.97 -0.75 6.79
N SER A 248 24.54 -1.94 6.54
CA SER A 248 23.89 -3.07 5.88
C SER A 248 22.63 -3.54 6.61
N LEU A 249 22.50 -3.24 7.91
CA LEU A 249 21.27 -3.46 8.68
C LEU A 249 20.04 -2.79 8.03
N TYR A 250 20.23 -1.67 7.35
CA TYR A 250 19.17 -0.87 6.73
C TYR A 250 19.02 -1.13 5.22
N GLU A 251 19.89 -1.95 4.64
CA GLU A 251 20.00 -2.16 3.19
C GLU A 251 19.20 -3.39 2.73
N LEU A 252 18.84 -3.39 1.44
CA LEU A 252 18.33 -4.58 0.74
C LEU A 252 19.42 -5.63 0.66
N GLY A 253 19.04 -6.91 0.74
CA GLY A 253 19.96 -8.00 0.45
C GLY A 253 20.36 -7.96 -1.01
N ASP A 254 21.65 -8.04 -1.29
CA ASP A 254 22.24 -8.03 -2.64
C ASP A 254 22.63 -9.45 -3.14
N GLY A 255 22.40 -10.46 -2.30
CA GLY A 255 22.60 -11.87 -2.66
C GLY A 255 21.58 -12.38 -3.69
N PRO A 256 21.84 -13.55 -4.30
CA PRO A 256 20.90 -14.17 -5.23
C PRO A 256 19.58 -14.49 -4.53
N ILE A 257 18.47 -14.02 -5.10
CA ILE A 257 17.12 -14.23 -4.55
C ILE A 257 16.37 -15.20 -5.45
N ASN A 258 15.85 -16.27 -4.85
CA ASN A 258 14.92 -17.16 -5.53
C ASN A 258 13.48 -16.64 -5.31
N PHE A 259 13.05 -15.66 -6.12
CA PHE A 259 11.72 -15.06 -6.00
C PHE A 259 10.59 -16.10 -6.12
N ARG A 260 10.76 -17.08 -7.00
CA ARG A 260 9.79 -18.17 -7.18
C ARG A 260 9.65 -18.99 -5.91
N GLU A 261 10.76 -19.45 -5.32
CA GLU A 261 10.70 -20.24 -4.10
C GLU A 261 10.18 -19.42 -2.91
N ASN A 262 10.57 -18.14 -2.79
CA ASN A 262 10.06 -17.26 -1.74
C ASN A 262 8.53 -17.11 -1.84
N PHE A 263 8.00 -16.82 -3.02
CA PHE A 263 6.55 -16.73 -3.23
C PHE A 263 5.86 -18.07 -2.97
N ASN A 264 6.38 -19.16 -3.54
CA ASN A 264 5.80 -20.48 -3.40
C ASN A 264 5.77 -20.94 -1.95
N HIS A 265 6.82 -20.66 -1.18
CA HIS A 265 6.86 -20.94 0.25
C HIS A 265 5.72 -20.22 0.99
N LEU A 266 5.50 -18.93 0.72
CA LEU A 266 4.40 -18.17 1.33
C LEU A 266 3.03 -18.73 0.93
N ALA A 267 2.85 -19.10 -0.34
CA ALA A 267 1.60 -19.69 -0.82
C ALA A 267 1.33 -21.05 -0.15
N ARG A 268 2.35 -21.89 0.04
CA ARG A 268 2.24 -23.21 0.69
C ARG A 268 1.89 -23.12 2.17
N THR A 269 2.50 -22.18 2.89
CA THR A 269 2.37 -22.08 4.36
C THR A 269 1.19 -21.21 4.83
N ARG A 270 0.29 -20.79 3.93
CA ARG A 270 -0.82 -19.87 4.26
C ARG A 270 -1.79 -20.35 5.33
N GLN A 271 -1.99 -21.66 5.43
CA GLN A 271 -2.83 -22.24 6.48
C GLN A 271 -2.16 -22.20 7.86
N GLU A 272 -0.83 -22.24 7.92
CA GLU A 272 -0.07 -22.19 9.18
C GLU A 272 -0.16 -20.81 9.85
N ARG A 273 -0.57 -19.79 9.09
CA ARG A 273 -0.72 -18.41 9.56
C ARG A 273 -2.12 -18.08 10.09
N ILE A 274 -3.04 -19.04 10.06
CA ILE A 274 -4.37 -18.89 10.65
C ILE A 274 -4.19 -18.91 12.17
N GLY A 275 -4.63 -17.85 12.83
CA GLY A 275 -4.53 -17.72 14.27
C GLY A 275 -5.28 -18.86 15.00
N PRO A 276 -4.72 -19.41 16.10
CA PRO A 276 -5.37 -20.47 16.87
C PRO A 276 -6.69 -20.02 17.51
N GLU A 277 -6.96 -18.72 17.57
CA GLU A 277 -8.21 -18.13 18.04
C GLU A 277 -9.41 -18.40 17.10
N TYR A 278 -9.17 -18.78 15.85
CA TYR A 278 -10.24 -19.05 14.88
C TYR A 278 -10.66 -20.53 14.90
N PRO A 279 -11.96 -20.84 14.85
CA PRO A 279 -12.41 -22.23 14.78
C PRO A 279 -11.88 -22.94 13.53
N PRO A 280 -11.40 -24.20 13.63
CA PRO A 280 -10.85 -24.93 12.50
C PRO A 280 -11.82 -25.00 11.31
N GLY A 281 -11.30 -24.72 10.11
CA GLY A 281 -12.08 -24.78 8.86
C GLY A 281 -12.91 -23.54 8.53
N THR A 282 -12.90 -22.51 9.39
CA THR A 282 -13.59 -21.24 9.16
C THR A 282 -12.88 -20.37 8.12
N PHE A 283 -11.54 -20.38 8.14
CA PHE A 283 -10.69 -19.57 7.29
C PHE A 283 -9.85 -20.45 6.35
N VAL A 284 -9.55 -19.93 5.15
CA VAL A 284 -8.64 -20.54 4.18
C VAL A 284 -7.22 -19.94 4.28
N THR A 285 -7.11 -18.71 4.76
CA THR A 285 -5.87 -17.99 5.05
C THR A 285 -6.04 -17.12 6.29
N LYS A 286 -4.99 -16.44 6.75
CA LYS A 286 -5.06 -15.47 7.86
C LYS A 286 -6.18 -14.41 7.71
N PHE A 287 -6.51 -13.99 6.48
CA PHE A 287 -7.45 -12.90 6.23
C PHE A 287 -8.73 -13.31 5.48
N ARG A 288 -8.83 -14.56 5.01
CA ARG A 288 -9.95 -14.99 4.16
C ARG A 288 -10.77 -16.09 4.80
N ALA A 289 -12.04 -15.77 5.08
CA ALA A 289 -13.05 -16.74 5.47
C ALA A 289 -13.36 -17.66 4.28
N LYS A 290 -13.67 -18.92 4.57
CA LYS A 290 -14.04 -19.90 3.55
C LYS A 290 -15.32 -19.47 2.84
N GLY A 291 -15.26 -19.39 1.51
CA GLY A 291 -16.39 -18.95 0.68
C GLY A 291 -16.60 -17.43 0.62
N SER A 292 -15.70 -16.63 1.21
CA SER A 292 -15.72 -15.17 1.03
C SER A 292 -15.47 -14.79 -0.44
N PRO A 293 -16.21 -13.80 -0.98
CA PRO A 293 -16.00 -13.33 -2.34
C PRO A 293 -14.63 -12.64 -2.51
N ASP A 294 -14.31 -12.24 -3.75
CA ASP A 294 -13.09 -11.49 -4.04
C ASP A 294 -13.09 -10.16 -3.26
N PRO A 295 -12.05 -9.86 -2.46
CA PRO A 295 -12.01 -8.67 -1.60
C PRO A 295 -12.13 -7.36 -2.37
N ARG A 296 -11.77 -7.36 -3.66
CA ARG A 296 -11.87 -6.20 -4.55
C ARG A 296 -13.31 -5.88 -4.94
N THR A 297 -14.20 -6.84 -4.77
CA THR A 297 -15.64 -6.71 -5.07
C THR A 297 -16.47 -6.35 -3.84
N GLU A 298 -15.91 -6.52 -2.63
CA GLU A 298 -16.58 -6.19 -1.38
C GLU A 298 -16.47 -4.70 -1.07
N ILE A 299 -17.51 -4.13 -0.45
CA ILE A 299 -17.39 -2.82 0.19
C ILE A 299 -16.58 -3.02 1.48
N ARG A 300 -15.27 -2.77 1.40
CA ARG A 300 -14.40 -2.84 2.56
C ARG A 300 -14.30 -1.49 3.23
N PHE A 301 -14.69 -1.54 4.48
CA PHE A 301 -14.87 -0.45 5.37
C PHE A 301 -13.72 -0.52 6.36
N ASP A 302 -12.70 0.31 6.13
CA ASP A 302 -11.42 0.23 6.84
C ASP A 302 -11.63 0.30 8.36
N VAL A 303 -11.51 -0.83 9.05
CA VAL A 303 -11.55 -0.88 10.51
C VAL A 303 -10.18 -0.49 11.07
#